data_AF-A0A8J3BWM5-F1
#
_entry.id   AF-A0A8J3BWM5-F1
#
_cell.length_a   1.000
_cell.length_b   1.000
_cell.length_c   1.000
_cell.angle_alpha   90.00
_cell.angle_beta   90.00
_cell.angle_gamma   90.00
#
_symmetry.space_group_name_H-M   'P 1'
#
loop_
_entity.id
_entity.type
_entity.pdbx_description
1 polymer ?
#
loop_
_entity_poly.entity_id
_entity_poly.type
_entity_poly.pdbx_seq_one_letter_code
_entity_poly.pdbx_strand_id
1 'polypeptide(L)'
;MKMRLLTLALVLLLAACDAGAGARSGDPVTGDATSAAPGATPAYTDVSRGDTDSIVKLLSFAPGKHRAVIVKPVIYLPNPQFCATYRIPRDDKRCSYAWGAAESGAKITLPRADDAVLMLVKDDPAKCVDDSGAGTCQVSGGAFDDWLGNGEELIRLQTRNGVAVRLAELHLP
;
A
#
# COMPACT_ATOMS: atom_id res chain seq x y z
N MET A 1 -16.47 45.87 -30.91
CA MET A 1 -17.03 45.61 -32.26
C MET A 1 -16.85 44.14 -32.63
N LYS A 2 -17.91 43.53 -33.17
CA LYS A 2 -17.98 42.27 -33.97
C LYS A 2 -17.84 40.89 -33.29
N MET A 3 -18.95 40.51 -32.66
CA MET A 3 -19.73 39.27 -32.85
C MET A 3 -19.44 38.45 -34.13
N ARG A 4 -19.31 37.12 -34.00
CA ARG A 4 -19.69 36.13 -35.04
C ARG A 4 -20.21 34.83 -34.41
N LEU A 5 -21.53 34.69 -34.43
CA LEU A 5 -22.23 33.40 -34.49
C LEU A 5 -21.99 32.77 -35.88
N LEU A 6 -21.92 31.44 -35.94
CA LEU A 6 -22.35 30.69 -37.13
C LEU A 6 -22.82 29.28 -36.75
N THR A 7 -24.14 29.16 -36.74
CA THR A 7 -24.98 27.97 -36.94
C THR A 7 -24.83 27.43 -38.38
N LEU A 8 -24.94 26.10 -38.60
CA LEU A 8 -26.05 25.45 -39.34
C LEU A 8 -25.82 23.94 -39.66
N ALA A 9 -26.94 23.20 -39.58
CA ALA A 9 -27.42 22.07 -40.41
C ALA A 9 -26.61 20.74 -40.49
N LEU A 10 -27.13 19.55 -40.13
CA LEU A 10 -28.34 18.79 -40.53
C LEU A 10 -28.23 18.15 -41.93
N VAL A 11 -28.18 16.79 -42.01
CA VAL A 11 -28.83 15.83 -42.98
C VAL A 11 -28.36 14.40 -42.55
N LEU A 12 -29.13 13.45 -42.00
CA LEU A 12 -30.27 12.60 -42.44
C LEU A 12 -29.95 11.46 -43.46
N LEU A 13 -30.55 10.27 -43.20
CA LEU A 13 -30.84 9.10 -44.10
C LEU A 13 -29.77 7.98 -44.16
N LEU A 14 -30.01 6.65 -44.15
CA LEU A 14 -31.14 5.70 -44.28
C LEU A 14 -30.70 4.32 -43.70
N ALA A 15 -31.51 3.66 -42.86
CA ALA A 15 -32.33 2.47 -43.15
C ALA A 15 -31.62 1.20 -43.68
N ALA A 16 -31.63 0.11 -42.87
CA ALA A 16 -31.83 -1.27 -43.34
C ALA A 16 -32.35 -2.15 -42.19
N CYS A 17 -33.55 -2.69 -42.36
CA CYS A 17 -34.05 -3.84 -41.62
C CYS A 17 -33.36 -5.09 -42.16
N ASP A 18 -32.87 -5.96 -41.27
CA ASP A 18 -32.75 -7.38 -41.58
C ASP A 18 -33.23 -8.18 -40.37
N ALA A 19 -34.36 -8.85 -40.56
CA ALA A 19 -34.92 -9.83 -39.65
C ALA A 19 -34.32 -11.19 -40.01
N GLY A 20 -33.27 -11.59 -39.28
CA GLY A 20 -32.67 -12.92 -39.36
C GLY A 20 -32.81 -13.63 -38.02
N ALA A 21 -33.87 -14.44 -37.87
CA ALA A 21 -33.98 -15.41 -36.80
C ALA A 21 -32.93 -16.52 -37.02
N GLY A 22 -31.92 -16.57 -36.16
CA GLY A 22 -30.92 -17.63 -36.09
C GLY A 22 -30.71 -18.04 -34.64
N ALA A 23 -30.91 -19.32 -34.36
CA ALA A 23 -31.03 -19.89 -33.04
C ALA A 23 -29.83 -19.65 -32.11
N ARG A 24 -30.16 -19.45 -30.83
CA ARG A 24 -29.27 -19.56 -29.68
C ARG A 24 -28.72 -20.99 -29.59
N SER A 25 -27.40 -21.12 -29.55
CA SER A 25 -26.65 -22.10 -28.76
C SER A 25 -25.17 -21.78 -28.91
N GLY A 26 -24.76 -20.67 -28.28
CA GLY A 26 -23.37 -20.50 -27.87
C GLY A 26 -23.34 -20.90 -26.40
N ASP A 27 -22.77 -22.07 -26.11
CA ASP A 27 -22.50 -22.49 -24.74
C ASP A 27 -21.81 -21.33 -24.01
N PRO A 28 -22.26 -20.93 -22.81
CA PRO A 28 -21.42 -20.12 -21.97
C PRO A 28 -20.19 -20.99 -21.69
N VAL A 29 -19.04 -20.60 -22.26
CA VAL A 29 -17.76 -21.04 -21.72
C VAL A 29 -17.78 -20.52 -20.30
N THR A 30 -18.17 -21.40 -19.39
CA THR A 30 -17.91 -21.30 -17.96
C THR A 30 -16.40 -21.33 -17.83
N GLY A 31 -15.76 -20.22 -18.19
CA GLY A 31 -14.44 -19.92 -17.69
C GLY A 31 -14.64 -19.90 -16.21
N ASP A 32 -14.19 -20.95 -15.54
CA ASP A 32 -13.98 -20.95 -14.11
C ASP A 32 -13.18 -19.68 -13.83
N ALA A 33 -13.90 -18.63 -13.44
CA ALA A 33 -13.37 -17.51 -12.73
C ALA A 33 -12.90 -18.14 -11.42
N THR A 34 -11.70 -18.71 -11.48
CA THR A 34 -10.93 -19.17 -10.35
C THR A 34 -10.85 -17.93 -9.49
N SER A 35 -11.76 -17.85 -8.52
CA SER A 35 -11.77 -16.80 -7.52
C SER A 35 -10.41 -16.91 -6.88
N ALA A 36 -9.50 -16.01 -7.27
CA ALA A 36 -8.19 -15.93 -6.67
C ALA A 36 -8.44 -15.90 -5.17
N ALA A 37 -7.90 -16.89 -4.46
CA ALA A 37 -8.02 -16.95 -3.02
C ALA A 37 -7.64 -15.57 -2.49
N PRO A 38 -8.45 -14.96 -1.60
CA PRO A 38 -8.12 -13.64 -1.07
C PRO A 38 -6.69 -13.72 -0.53
N GLY A 39 -5.79 -12.96 -1.15
CA GLY A 39 -4.41 -12.89 -0.68
C GLY A 39 -4.43 -12.57 0.81
N ALA A 40 -3.59 -13.24 1.60
CA ALA A 40 -3.54 -13.04 3.04
C ALA A 40 -3.40 -11.54 3.34
N THR A 41 -4.41 -10.97 4.00
CA THR A 41 -4.36 -9.56 4.42
C THR A 41 -3.38 -9.46 5.59
N PRO A 42 -2.41 -8.55 5.57
CA PRO A 42 -1.52 -8.36 6.71
C PRO A 42 -2.34 -8.03 7.96
N ALA A 43 -2.02 -8.65 9.10
CA ALA A 43 -2.71 -8.36 10.36
C ALA A 43 -2.28 -6.99 10.91
N TYR A 44 -3.24 -6.18 11.35
CA TYR A 44 -2.94 -5.02 12.19
C TYR A 44 -2.47 -5.50 13.56
N THR A 45 -1.33 -5.00 14.02
CA THR A 45 -0.81 -5.30 15.36
C THR A 45 -0.58 -3.99 16.12
N ASP A 46 -1.06 -3.92 17.36
CA ASP A 46 -0.73 -2.81 18.27
C ASP A 46 0.75 -2.92 18.64
N VAL A 47 1.58 -2.12 17.97
CA VAL A 47 3.04 -2.10 18.15
C VAL A 47 3.50 -1.62 19.53
N SER A 48 2.60 -1.12 20.37
CA SER A 48 2.93 -0.69 21.73
C SER A 48 2.95 -1.83 22.75
N ARG A 49 2.50 -3.04 22.40
CA ARG A 49 2.35 -4.17 23.32
C ARG A 49 2.74 -5.50 22.70
N GLY A 50 3.35 -6.35 23.50
CA GLY A 50 3.76 -7.69 23.09
C GLY A 50 4.84 -7.67 22.01
N ASP A 51 5.03 -8.82 21.38
CA ASP A 51 5.97 -9.01 20.29
C ASP A 51 5.22 -8.87 18.97
N THR A 52 5.71 -7.99 18.09
CA THR A 52 5.00 -7.64 16.86
C THR A 52 5.94 -7.62 15.66
N ASP A 53 5.40 -7.90 14.49
CA ASP A 53 6.04 -7.64 13.20
C ASP A 53 5.01 -6.94 12.32
N SER A 54 5.27 -5.68 11.96
CA SER A 54 4.25 -4.83 11.34
C SER A 54 4.86 -3.81 10.41
N ILE A 55 4.10 -3.43 9.39
CA ILE A 55 4.45 -2.31 8.52
C ILE A 55 3.86 -1.04 9.14
N VAL A 56 4.70 -0.04 9.31
CA VAL A 56 4.34 1.26 9.89
C VAL A 56 4.99 2.37 9.08
N LYS A 57 4.48 3.59 9.23
CA LYS A 57 5.18 4.78 8.79
C LYS A 57 6.08 5.28 9.91
N LEU A 58 7.38 5.38 9.66
CA LEU A 58 8.33 6.01 10.56
C LEU A 58 8.26 7.53 10.38
N LEU A 59 7.96 8.25 11.46
CA LEU A 59 7.82 9.71 11.46
C LEU A 59 9.05 10.41 12.04
N SER A 60 9.76 9.74 12.94
CA SER A 60 10.94 10.29 13.60
C SER A 60 11.77 9.16 14.18
N PHE A 61 13.08 9.37 14.13
CA PHE A 61 14.11 8.51 14.67
C PHE A 61 15.10 9.36 15.45
N ALA A 62 15.49 8.92 16.64
CA ALA A 62 16.53 9.59 17.42
C ALA A 62 17.80 8.70 17.48
N PRO A 63 18.93 9.10 16.86
CA PRO A 63 20.19 8.44 17.12
C PRO A 63 20.69 8.78 18.55
N GLY A 64 21.50 7.91 19.15
CA GLY A 64 22.16 8.20 20.43
C GLY A 64 21.45 7.70 21.68
N LYS A 65 21.56 8.42 22.82
CA LYS A 65 21.17 7.93 24.17
C LYS A 65 19.66 7.99 24.47
N HIS A 66 18.92 8.90 23.86
CA HIS A 66 17.47 9.03 24.05
C HIS A 66 16.72 8.31 22.93
N ARG A 67 16.87 6.98 22.91
CA ARG A 67 16.46 6.07 21.82
C ARG A 67 14.95 5.94 21.76
N ALA A 68 14.30 6.81 21.00
CA ALA A 68 12.88 6.69 20.69
C ALA A 68 12.66 6.71 19.18
N VAL A 69 11.55 6.10 18.78
CA VAL A 69 11.02 6.21 17.42
C VAL A 69 9.56 6.61 17.51
N ILE A 70 9.12 7.43 16.58
CA ILE A 70 7.70 7.79 16.45
C ILE A 70 7.18 7.13 15.19
N VAL A 71 6.16 6.30 15.33
CA VAL A 71 5.58 5.54 14.22
C VAL A 71 4.08 5.80 14.12
N LYS A 72 3.55 5.67 12.90
CA LYS A 72 2.13 5.65 12.60
C LYS A 72 1.77 4.27 12.06
N PRO A 73 1.00 3.46 12.80
CA PRO A 73 0.56 2.16 12.31
C PRO A 73 -0.26 2.27 11.03
N VAL A 74 -0.05 1.33 10.11
CA VAL A 74 -0.84 1.14 8.90
C VAL A 74 -1.90 0.07 9.15
N ILE A 75 -3.13 0.37 8.78
CA ILE A 75 -4.28 -0.54 8.83
C ILE A 75 -4.44 -1.16 7.46
N TYR A 76 -4.42 -2.48 7.41
CA TYR A 76 -4.70 -3.25 6.20
C TYR A 76 -6.14 -3.75 6.24
N LEU A 77 -6.89 -3.49 5.19
CA LEU A 77 -8.28 -3.94 5.04
C LEU A 77 -8.39 -4.77 3.76
N PRO A 78 -9.16 -5.88 3.78
CA PRO A 78 -9.55 -6.56 2.55
C PRO A 78 -10.20 -5.57 1.60
N ASN A 79 -9.88 -5.65 0.31
CA ASN A 79 -10.22 -4.57 -0.62
C ASN A 79 -11.73 -4.25 -0.76
N PRO A 80 -12.66 -5.23 -0.73
CA PRO A 80 -14.09 -4.93 -0.70
C PRO A 80 -14.48 -4.05 0.50
N GLN A 81 -13.86 -4.29 1.67
CA GLN A 81 -14.08 -3.51 2.87
C GLN A 81 -13.39 -2.14 2.78
N PHE A 82 -12.16 -2.08 2.25
CA PHE A 82 -11.42 -0.84 2.03
C PHE A 82 -12.22 0.12 1.13
N CYS A 83 -12.60 -0.33 -0.07
CA CYS A 83 -13.33 0.51 -1.02
C CYS A 83 -14.71 0.92 -0.50
N ALA A 84 -15.41 0.06 0.24
CA ALA A 84 -16.67 0.42 0.90
C ALA A 84 -16.46 1.49 1.99
N THR A 85 -15.46 1.32 2.85
CA THR A 85 -15.15 2.24 3.96
C THR A 85 -14.79 3.64 3.44
N TYR A 86 -13.98 3.70 2.39
CA TYR A 86 -13.52 4.96 1.79
C TYR A 86 -14.39 5.47 0.64
N ARG A 87 -15.52 4.80 0.36
CA ARG A 87 -16.46 5.13 -0.73
C ARG A 87 -15.77 5.27 -2.10
N ILE A 88 -14.80 4.41 -2.38
CA ILE A 88 -14.09 4.36 -3.67
C ILE A 88 -14.97 3.59 -4.65
N PRO A 89 -15.17 4.08 -5.89
CA PRO A 89 -15.88 3.34 -6.94
C PRO A 89 -15.29 1.96 -7.16
N ARG A 90 -16.14 0.94 -7.34
CA ARG A 90 -15.69 -0.47 -7.45
C ARG A 90 -14.80 -0.74 -8.65
N ASP A 91 -14.92 0.07 -9.69
CA ASP A 91 -14.14 0.03 -10.94
C ASP A 91 -12.80 0.79 -10.85
N ASP A 92 -12.51 1.44 -9.72
CA ASP A 92 -11.21 2.06 -9.48
C ASP A 92 -10.11 0.99 -9.38
N LYS A 93 -8.96 1.24 -10.01
CA LYS A 93 -7.78 0.34 -9.99
C LYS A 93 -7.38 -0.05 -8.57
N ARG A 94 -7.57 0.83 -7.57
CA ARG A 94 -7.26 0.51 -6.16
C ARG A 94 -8.12 -0.62 -5.62
N CYS A 95 -9.31 -0.85 -6.16
CA CYS A 95 -10.21 -1.92 -5.73
C CYS A 95 -9.92 -3.27 -6.39
N SER A 96 -8.99 -3.35 -7.36
CA SER A 96 -8.59 -4.61 -7.99
C SER A 96 -7.47 -5.37 -7.25
N TYR A 97 -6.82 -4.74 -6.28
CA TYR A 97 -5.83 -5.39 -5.40
C TYR A 97 -6.51 -6.34 -4.39
N ALA A 98 -5.73 -7.18 -3.70
CA ALA A 98 -6.28 -8.08 -2.68
C ALA A 98 -6.68 -7.34 -1.38
N TRP A 99 -5.96 -6.25 -1.05
CA TRP A 99 -6.15 -5.45 0.15
C TRP A 99 -5.75 -4.00 -0.11
N GLY A 100 -6.25 -3.10 0.74
CA GLY A 100 -5.92 -1.69 0.75
C GLY A 100 -5.29 -1.31 2.09
N ALA A 101 -4.38 -0.33 2.05
CA ALA A 101 -3.72 0.21 3.23
C ALA A 101 -4.30 1.59 3.56
N ALA A 102 -4.52 1.84 4.84
CA ALA A 102 -4.93 3.13 5.38
C ALA A 102 -4.06 3.52 6.57
N GLU A 103 -3.78 4.80 6.73
CA GLU A 103 -3.11 5.29 7.94
C GLU A 103 -4.08 5.26 9.13
N SER A 104 -3.63 4.76 10.29
CA SER A 104 -4.45 4.74 11.52
C SER A 104 -4.71 6.14 12.12
N GLY A 105 -3.92 7.14 11.73
CA GLY A 105 -3.91 8.48 12.34
C GLY A 105 -3.27 8.55 13.73
N ALA A 106 -3.02 7.41 14.38
CA ALA A 106 -2.38 7.34 15.68
C ALA A 106 -0.86 7.51 15.55
N LYS A 107 -0.27 8.40 16.37
CA LYS A 107 1.18 8.52 16.52
C LYS A 107 1.60 7.83 17.81
N ILE A 108 2.49 6.86 17.70
CA ILE A 108 2.98 6.07 18.84
C ILE A 108 4.47 6.31 19.00
N THR A 109 4.87 6.75 20.19
CA THR A 109 6.27 6.81 20.58
C THR A 109 6.66 5.48 21.22
N LEU A 110 7.67 4.82 20.67
CA LEU A 110 8.21 3.57 21.18
C LEU A 110 9.64 3.77 21.68
N PRO A 111 10.02 3.15 22.80
CA PRO A 111 11.44 3.00 23.13
C PRO A 111 12.10 2.11 22.07
N ARG A 112 13.36 2.41 21.72
CA ARG A 112 14.17 1.56 20.85
C ARG A 112 15.26 0.87 21.68
N ALA A 113 15.42 -0.43 21.46
CA ALA A 113 16.43 -1.22 22.14
C ALA A 113 17.84 -0.72 21.82
N ASP A 114 18.78 -1.00 22.72
CA ASP A 114 20.17 -0.57 22.58
C ASP A 114 20.90 -1.28 21.44
N ASP A 115 20.49 -2.51 21.17
CA ASP A 115 20.98 -3.43 20.15
C ASP A 115 20.04 -3.50 18.93
N ALA A 116 19.13 -2.52 18.79
CA ALA A 116 18.17 -2.52 17.68
C ALA A 116 18.88 -2.55 16.32
N VAL A 117 18.42 -3.45 15.46
CA VAL A 117 19.01 -3.65 14.13
C VAL A 117 18.32 -2.73 13.13
N LEU A 118 19.13 -1.98 12.40
CA LEU A 118 18.68 -0.96 11.43
C LEU A 118 19.08 -1.41 10.04
N MET A 119 18.11 -1.57 9.15
CA MET A 119 18.33 -2.07 7.79
C MET A 119 17.78 -1.09 6.77
N LEU A 120 18.56 -0.84 5.72
CA LEU A 120 18.12 -0.03 4.58
C LEU A 120 18.23 -0.82 3.29
N VAL A 121 17.55 -0.31 2.27
CA VAL A 121 17.79 -0.67 0.89
C VAL A 121 18.90 0.25 0.39
N LYS A 122 20.15 -0.21 0.45
CA LYS A 122 21.25 0.52 -0.19
C LYS A 122 21.06 0.50 -1.71
N ASP A 123 21.91 1.25 -2.41
CA ASP A 123 21.99 1.53 -3.86
C ASP A 123 21.61 0.41 -4.85
N ASP A 124 21.53 -0.86 -4.41
CA ASP A 124 21.07 -2.00 -5.19
C ASP A 124 19.96 -2.78 -4.45
N PRO A 125 18.67 -2.52 -4.78
CA PRO A 125 17.54 -3.27 -4.24
C PRO A 125 17.64 -4.78 -4.46
N ALA A 126 18.29 -5.25 -5.54
CA ALA A 126 18.42 -6.69 -5.79
C ALA A 126 19.32 -7.42 -4.78
N LYS A 127 20.13 -6.67 -4.00
CA LYS A 127 20.99 -7.22 -2.94
C LYS A 127 20.48 -6.92 -1.53
N CYS A 128 19.77 -5.81 -1.36
CA CYS A 128 19.42 -5.27 -0.04
C CYS A 128 17.92 -5.38 0.29
N VAL A 129 17.14 -6.18 -0.43
CA VAL A 129 15.71 -6.40 -0.19
C VAL A 129 15.43 -7.89 -0.03
N ASP A 130 14.64 -8.27 0.98
CA ASP A 130 14.13 -9.64 1.12
C ASP A 130 12.83 -9.87 0.35
N ASP A 131 12.34 -11.11 0.34
CA ASP A 131 11.10 -11.49 -0.38
C ASP A 131 9.84 -10.73 0.11
N SER A 132 9.92 -10.05 1.26
CA SER A 132 8.82 -9.23 1.79
C SER A 132 8.91 -7.75 1.39
N GLY A 133 9.95 -7.37 0.64
CA GLY A 133 10.24 -5.98 0.32
C GLY A 133 11.01 -5.25 1.42
N ALA A 134 11.42 -5.91 2.50
CA ALA A 134 12.11 -5.26 3.61
C ALA A 134 13.63 -5.21 3.39
N GLY A 135 14.23 -4.10 3.81
CA GLY A 135 15.67 -3.90 3.79
C GLY A 135 16.43 -4.99 4.55
N THR A 136 17.56 -5.43 4.00
CA THR A 136 18.44 -6.45 4.60
C THR A 136 19.85 -5.95 4.90
N CYS A 137 20.24 -4.80 4.34
CA CYS A 137 21.58 -4.26 4.51
C CYS A 137 21.67 -3.43 5.80
N GLN A 138 22.41 -3.95 6.78
CA GLN A 138 22.56 -3.30 8.08
C GLN A 138 23.34 -1.99 7.99
N VAL A 139 22.87 -0.98 8.72
CA VAL A 139 23.47 0.35 8.79
C VAL A 139 23.66 0.83 10.22
N SER A 140 24.45 1.90 10.39
CA SER A 140 24.59 2.59 11.67
C SER A 140 23.35 3.44 11.98
N GLY A 141 23.20 3.84 13.25
CA GLY A 141 22.15 4.77 13.63
C GLY A 141 22.24 6.12 12.91
N GLY A 142 23.44 6.64 12.69
CA GLY A 142 23.64 7.89 11.95
C GLY A 142 23.21 7.76 10.48
N ALA A 143 23.62 6.68 9.81
CA ALA A 143 23.22 6.46 8.42
C ALA A 143 21.71 6.24 8.25
N PHE A 144 21.05 5.62 9.24
CA PHE A 144 19.59 5.47 9.25
C PHE A 144 18.87 6.80 9.49
N ASP A 145 19.41 7.65 10.37
CA ASP A 145 18.91 9.01 10.61
C ASP A 145 19.05 9.88 9.35
N ASP A 146 20.21 9.85 8.71
CA ASP A 146 20.49 10.56 7.46
C ASP A 146 19.55 10.13 6.33
N TRP A 147 19.25 8.83 6.23
CA TRP A 147 18.29 8.29 5.26
C TRP A 147 16.87 8.80 5.50
N LEU A 148 16.40 8.79 6.76
CA LEU A 148 15.07 9.31 7.08
C LEU A 148 14.99 10.82 6.85
N GLY A 149 16.06 11.55 7.18
CA GLY A 149 16.13 13.01 7.09
C GLY A 149 14.97 13.67 7.83
N ASN A 150 14.19 14.48 7.10
CA ASN A 150 12.95 15.12 7.61
C ASN A 150 11.68 14.46 7.03
N GLY A 151 11.82 13.29 6.40
CA GLY A 151 10.74 12.57 5.71
C GLY A 151 9.93 11.66 6.62
N GLU A 152 8.89 11.06 6.02
CA GLU A 152 8.14 9.95 6.62
C GLU A 152 8.28 8.75 5.69
N GLU A 153 8.81 7.64 6.20
CA GLU A 153 9.09 6.45 5.37
C GLU A 153 8.35 5.21 5.84
N LEU A 154 8.00 4.32 4.92
CA LEU A 154 7.45 3.03 5.30
C LEU A 154 8.58 2.12 5.78
N ILE A 155 8.37 1.48 6.92
CA ILE A 155 9.30 0.51 7.48
C ILE A 155 8.57 -0.76 7.90
N ARG A 156 9.27 -1.89 7.86
CA ARG A 156 8.93 -3.08 8.63
C ARG A 156 9.54 -2.95 10.02
N LEU A 157 8.67 -2.85 11.02
CA LEU A 157 9.01 -2.69 12.42
C LEU A 157 8.79 -4.02 13.15
N GLN A 158 9.83 -4.51 13.83
CA GLN A 158 9.68 -5.56 14.83
C GLN A 158 9.82 -4.98 16.23
N THR A 159 8.91 -5.39 17.11
CA THR A 159 8.95 -5.03 18.53
C THR A 159 9.06 -6.26 19.40
N ARG A 160 9.68 -6.08 20.56
CA ARG A 160 9.71 -7.06 21.65
C ARG A 160 9.14 -6.38 22.89
N ASN A 161 7.97 -6.82 23.35
CA ASN A 161 7.18 -6.18 24.40
C ASN A 161 7.03 -4.65 24.22
N GLY A 162 6.68 -4.19 23.02
CA GLY A 162 6.52 -2.76 22.69
C GLY A 162 7.83 -1.96 22.61
N VAL A 163 8.99 -2.62 22.65
CA VAL A 163 10.29 -2.01 22.40
C VAL A 163 10.73 -2.30 20.96
N ALA A 164 11.06 -1.27 20.18
CA ALA A 164 11.54 -1.45 18.82
C ALA A 164 12.91 -2.12 18.80
N VAL A 165 13.00 -3.30 18.18
CA VAL A 165 14.22 -4.13 18.10
C VAL A 165 14.76 -4.29 16.68
N ARG A 166 13.92 -4.11 15.66
CA ARG A 166 14.35 -4.07 14.26
C ARG A 166 13.55 -3.03 13.49
N LEU A 167 14.24 -2.19 12.72
CA LEU A 167 13.64 -1.25 11.79
C LEU A 167 14.27 -1.50 10.43
N ALA A 168 13.45 -1.83 9.43
CA ALA A 168 13.90 -2.03 8.06
C ALA A 168 13.09 -1.16 7.12
N GLU A 169 13.76 -0.39 6.26
CA GLU A 169 13.12 0.27 5.12
C GLU A 169 12.23 -0.73 4.36
N LEU A 170 11.04 -0.29 3.95
CA LEU A 170 10.14 -1.11 3.15
C LEU A 170 10.07 -0.58 1.72
N HIS A 171 10.58 -1.38 0.78
CA HIS A 171 10.48 -1.14 -0.64
C HIS A 171 9.26 -1.86 -1.20
N LEU A 172 8.23 -1.10 -1.57
CA LEU A 172 7.03 -1.63 -2.22
C LEU A 172 7.21 -1.57 -3.74
N PRO A 173 6.85 -2.64 -4.49
CA PRO A 173 6.92 -2.66 -5.95
C PRO A 173 5.88 -1.74 -6.63
#